data_AF-A0AAN8GL72-F1
#
_entry.id   AF-A0AAN8GL72-F1
#
_cell.length_a   1.000
_cell.length_b   1.000
_cell.length_c   1.000
_cell.angle_alpha   90.00
_cell.angle_beta   90.00
_cell.angle_gamma   90.00
#
_symmetry.space_group_name_H-M   'P 1'
#
loop_
_entity.id
_entity.type
_entity.pdbx_description
1 polymer ?
#
loop_
_entity_poly.entity_id
_entity_poly.type
_entity_poly.pdbx_seq_one_letter_code
_entity_poly.pdbx_strand_id
1 'polypeptide(L)'
;MVTVVLRVVPSIFCRDVCALCVMETLTVCRALQSAASRMHFSVGLSLCLLGFALVSLFPQPARGQVSSPRRFRAKIQSPTKLHVSWKEPKGQFDGYKVLYTTEPGGEQKDTEVLKQEAKLLIEDYDPSKEYSFEIIAVSGGQQSKPLQAKHEAQQSGVAMVQSQKRQDSGTREENNEISEAEDEFMCKTPAIADIVILVDGSWSIGRINFRLVRTFLENLVKAFSVEFDKTRIGLAQYSGDPRIEWHLNTHTTKASVIDAVKNLPYKGGNTLTGLALTFMLENSFKPESGSRPGVPKIGILITDGKSQDDVIPPAQSLREAGIELFAIGVKNADENELKAIASPPEDIHVYNVADFSVMSDIVEGLTKTVCDRVDVLDKTLKVGREPDPQPTSVEPPRDLVTSEITARTFRVRWTHASGQVEKYRVVYYPASGGRPEEKVVQGTENSVQLNYLNSLTEYQVAVFAVYRSSASEALRGSATTCESICGEDTGECCRECG
;
A
#
# COMPACT_ATOMS: atom_id res chain seq x y z
N MET A 1 -3.44 15.65 75.52
CA MET A 1 -4.92 15.64 75.46
C MET A 1 -5.28 16.35 74.16
N VAL A 2 -5.93 15.81 73.14
CA VAL A 2 -6.81 14.63 72.88
C VAL A 2 -6.74 14.42 71.35
N THR A 3 -6.23 13.30 70.84
CA THR A 3 -6.95 12.12 70.28
C THR A 3 -7.06 12.12 68.74
N VAL A 4 -6.78 10.93 68.21
CA VAL A 4 -6.60 10.44 66.82
C VAL A 4 -7.96 10.28 66.10
N VAL A 5 -8.06 10.11 64.76
CA VAL A 5 -8.33 8.79 64.10
C VAL A 5 -8.62 8.88 62.56
N LEU A 6 -7.94 7.99 61.79
CA LEU A 6 -8.22 7.30 60.48
C LEU A 6 -8.15 8.07 59.12
N ARG A 7 -7.20 7.76 58.20
CA ARG A 7 -7.09 6.70 57.11
C ARG A 7 -7.84 7.09 55.80
N VAL A 8 -7.46 6.84 54.53
CA VAL A 8 -6.43 6.03 53.81
C VAL A 8 -6.46 6.37 52.27
N VAL A 9 -5.27 6.56 51.62
CA VAL A 9 -4.72 6.06 50.29
C VAL A 9 -5.51 6.36 48.97
N PRO A 10 -4.99 6.25 47.69
CA PRO A 10 -3.65 5.98 47.05
C PRO A 10 -3.13 7.05 46.02
N SER A 11 -1.82 7.17 45.72
CA SER A 11 -0.96 6.54 44.64
C SER A 11 -1.17 7.18 43.22
N ILE A 12 -0.22 7.39 42.27
CA ILE A 12 1.13 6.91 41.91
C ILE A 12 1.69 7.79 40.74
N PHE A 13 3.01 8.06 40.63
CA PHE A 13 3.95 7.81 39.49
C PHE A 13 5.22 8.72 39.43
N CYS A 14 6.31 8.11 38.93
CA CYS A 14 7.59 8.65 38.40
C CYS A 14 8.64 9.08 39.44
N ARG A 15 9.97 8.89 39.28
CA ARG A 15 10.89 8.44 38.21
C ARG A 15 12.30 8.22 38.85
N ASP A 16 13.33 7.99 38.03
CA ASP A 16 14.81 8.07 38.29
C ASP A 16 15.52 6.70 38.45
N VAL A 17 16.42 6.24 37.58
CA VAL A 17 17.72 6.75 37.01
C VAL A 17 18.91 6.62 37.98
N CYS A 18 19.76 5.64 37.65
CA CYS A 18 21.22 5.49 37.85
C CYS A 18 21.87 5.78 39.22
N ALA A 19 22.54 4.76 39.81
CA ALA A 19 24.01 4.62 39.82
C ALA A 19 24.47 3.40 40.66
N LEU A 20 25.66 2.91 40.31
CA LEU A 20 26.31 1.63 40.64
C LEU A 20 26.96 1.52 42.04
N CYS A 21 27.38 0.26 42.33
CA CYS A 21 28.44 -0.23 43.25
C CYS A 21 28.02 -0.42 44.73
N VAL A 22 28.37 -1.47 45.49
CA VAL A 22 29.38 -2.55 45.39
C VAL A 22 29.17 -3.53 46.58
N MET A 23 29.53 -4.83 46.42
CA MET A 23 29.78 -5.87 47.47
C MET A 23 28.52 -6.42 48.20
N GLU A 24 28.40 -7.67 48.67
CA GLU A 24 29.33 -8.78 48.93
C GLU A 24 28.51 -10.08 49.14
N THR A 25 29.07 -11.24 48.79
CA THR A 25 28.52 -12.59 48.96
C THR A 25 28.81 -13.17 50.35
N LEU A 26 27.85 -13.89 50.96
CA LEU A 26 27.98 -15.28 51.49
C LEU A 26 26.99 -15.60 52.63
N THR A 27 26.55 -16.86 52.63
CA THR A 27 26.18 -17.74 53.76
C THR A 27 24.73 -18.25 53.66
N VAL A 28 24.59 -19.57 53.54
CA VAL A 28 23.80 -20.46 54.42
C VAL A 28 23.62 -21.79 53.68
N CYS A 29 24.23 -22.85 54.22
CA CYS A 29 23.95 -24.24 53.86
C CYS A 29 24.05 -25.07 55.14
N ARG A 30 22.91 -25.53 55.67
CA ARG A 30 22.79 -26.76 56.47
C ARG A 30 21.33 -27.05 56.86
N ALA A 31 21.05 -28.35 56.91
CA ALA A 31 19.91 -29.05 57.51
C ALA A 31 18.67 -29.26 56.61
N LEU A 32 18.51 -30.48 56.08
CA LEU A 32 17.60 -31.50 56.63
C LEU A 32 17.59 -32.76 55.74
N GLN A 33 17.91 -33.92 56.33
CA GLN A 33 17.86 -35.24 55.68
C GLN A 33 17.42 -36.28 56.72
N SER A 34 16.30 -36.98 56.47
CA SER A 34 15.71 -38.15 57.18
C SER A 34 14.30 -38.33 56.58
N ALA A 35 13.77 -39.47 56.10
CA ALA A 35 14.08 -40.89 56.21
C ALA A 35 13.41 -41.69 55.06
N ALA A 36 13.72 -42.99 55.00
CA ALA A 36 12.95 -44.13 54.46
C ALA A 36 13.59 -44.90 53.27
N SER A 37 13.83 -46.19 53.53
CA SER A 37 14.49 -47.19 52.68
C SER A 37 13.50 -48.21 52.06
N ARG A 38 13.97 -48.88 50.99
CA ARG A 38 13.59 -50.20 50.43
C ARG A 38 12.45 -50.27 49.39
N MET A 39 12.78 -50.45 48.11
CA MET A 39 12.62 -51.70 47.32
C MET A 39 12.81 -51.46 45.81
N HIS A 40 13.21 -52.53 45.10
CA HIS A 40 13.71 -52.60 43.72
C HIS A 40 12.73 -52.20 42.60
N PHE A 41 13.24 -51.54 41.54
CA PHE A 41 13.14 -51.84 40.09
C PHE A 41 13.64 -50.61 39.30
N SER A 42 14.82 -50.65 38.69
CA SER A 42 15.10 -50.96 37.27
C SER A 42 14.82 -49.82 36.28
N VAL A 43 15.86 -49.53 35.48
CA VAL A 43 15.92 -48.77 34.21
C VAL A 43 15.97 -47.24 34.27
N GLY A 44 17.06 -46.67 33.75
CA GLY A 44 17.09 -45.33 33.16
C GLY A 44 18.31 -44.48 33.50
N LEU A 45 19.39 -44.63 32.72
CA LEU A 45 20.49 -43.66 32.54
C LEU A 45 19.97 -42.20 32.62
N SER A 46 20.43 -41.38 33.56
CA SER A 46 21.67 -40.57 33.51
C SER A 46 21.79 -39.71 32.25
N LEU A 47 21.38 -38.43 32.32
CA LEU A 47 22.27 -37.29 32.54
C LEU A 47 21.45 -35.98 32.48
N CYS A 48 21.15 -35.42 33.65
CA CYS A 48 20.96 -33.98 33.81
C CYS A 48 22.32 -33.46 34.30
N LEU A 49 22.97 -32.58 33.55
CA LEU A 49 23.93 -31.60 34.07
C LEU A 49 24.30 -30.62 32.93
N LEU A 50 24.43 -29.34 33.32
CA LEU A 50 24.85 -28.17 32.52
C LEU A 50 23.73 -27.38 31.83
N GLY A 51 22.84 -26.82 32.67
CA GLY A 51 22.40 -25.44 32.47
C GLY A 51 23.43 -24.47 33.06
N PHE A 52 23.51 -23.27 32.46
CA PHE A 52 24.34 -22.09 32.79
C PHE A 52 25.72 -21.97 32.12
N ALA A 53 25.72 -21.40 30.91
CA ALA A 53 26.33 -20.08 30.61
C ALA A 53 26.45 -19.89 29.09
N LEU A 54 25.43 -19.30 28.47
CA LEU A 54 25.56 -18.68 27.14
C LEU A 54 25.21 -17.20 27.29
N VAL A 55 26.17 -16.46 27.84
CA VAL A 55 26.28 -15.03 27.54
C VAL A 55 26.53 -14.96 26.04
N SER A 56 25.62 -14.27 25.36
CA SER A 56 25.69 -13.91 23.96
C SER A 56 27.01 -13.20 23.65
N LEU A 57 27.99 -13.94 23.15
CA LEU A 57 29.06 -13.41 22.32
C LEU A 57 28.43 -12.98 20.98
N PHE A 58 27.76 -11.82 20.99
CA PHE A 58 27.70 -11.04 19.77
C PHE A 58 29.14 -10.60 19.49
N PRO A 59 29.73 -10.93 18.33
CA PRO A 59 31.01 -10.35 17.97
C PRO A 59 30.82 -8.83 17.91
N GLN A 60 31.41 -8.11 18.87
CA GLN A 60 31.60 -6.68 18.70
C GLN A 60 32.50 -6.50 17.47
N PRO A 61 32.18 -5.58 16.55
CA PRO A 61 33.10 -5.26 15.47
C PRO A 61 34.41 -4.84 16.10
N ALA A 62 35.50 -5.51 15.70
CA ALA A 62 36.84 -5.12 16.09
C ALA A 62 37.01 -3.62 15.80
N ARG A 63 37.48 -2.85 16.80
CA ARG A 63 37.79 -1.42 16.63
C ARG A 63 38.71 -1.26 15.40
N GLY A 64 38.20 -0.60 14.36
CA GLY A 64 38.93 -0.29 13.13
C GLY A 64 38.40 -0.92 11.85
N GLN A 65 37.49 -1.91 11.90
CA GLN A 65 37.05 -2.58 10.68
C GLN A 65 35.94 -1.82 9.93
N VAL A 66 36.25 -1.30 8.74
CA VAL A 66 35.28 -0.68 7.81
C VAL A 66 34.32 -1.76 7.30
N SER A 67 33.01 -1.54 7.45
CA SER A 67 32.03 -2.50 6.90
C SER A 67 31.92 -2.36 5.37
N SER A 68 31.46 -3.42 4.70
CA SER A 68 31.30 -3.39 3.24
C SER A 68 30.11 -2.53 2.81
N PRO A 69 30.22 -1.81 1.68
CA PRO A 69 29.08 -1.25 0.94
C PRO A 69 28.04 -2.33 0.63
N ARG A 70 26.78 -1.93 0.43
CA ARG A 70 25.66 -2.89 0.21
C ARG A 70 24.67 -2.35 -0.81
N ARG A 71 23.72 -3.17 -1.27
CA ARG A 71 22.59 -2.73 -2.13
C ARG A 71 23.06 -2.01 -3.40
N PHE A 72 23.85 -2.70 -4.21
CA PHE A 72 24.20 -2.23 -5.55
C PHE A 72 22.93 -2.00 -6.38
N ARG A 73 22.91 -0.94 -7.18
CA ARG A 73 21.89 -0.62 -8.17
C ARG A 73 22.56 -0.10 -9.44
N ALA A 74 22.13 -0.56 -10.59
CA ALA A 74 22.52 -0.03 -11.88
C ALA A 74 21.28 0.53 -12.60
N LYS A 75 21.39 1.72 -13.19
CA LYS A 75 20.32 2.38 -13.95
C LYS A 75 20.89 2.93 -15.24
N ILE A 76 20.35 2.50 -16.37
CA ILE A 76 20.71 3.03 -17.69
C ILE A 76 20.16 4.46 -17.78
N GLN A 77 21.05 5.45 -17.90
CA GLN A 77 20.67 6.86 -18.00
C GLN A 77 20.48 7.29 -19.47
N SER A 78 21.22 6.66 -20.38
CA SER A 78 21.10 6.87 -21.83
C SER A 78 21.70 5.66 -22.58
N PRO A 79 21.60 5.58 -23.92
CA PRO A 79 22.16 4.45 -24.68
C PRO A 79 23.65 4.20 -24.41
N THR A 80 24.40 5.23 -24.01
CA THR A 80 25.84 5.15 -23.72
C THR A 80 26.19 5.46 -22.27
N LYS A 81 25.20 5.66 -21.38
CA LYS A 81 25.47 6.04 -19.99
C LYS A 81 24.83 5.10 -18.99
N LEU A 82 25.64 4.50 -18.12
CA LEU A 82 25.19 3.64 -17.02
C LEU A 82 25.52 4.28 -15.68
N HIS A 83 24.49 4.53 -14.88
CA HIS A 83 24.64 5.04 -13.54
C HIS A 83 24.61 3.89 -12.54
N VAL A 84 25.70 3.68 -11.80
CA VAL A 84 25.76 2.68 -10.73
C VAL A 84 25.79 3.35 -9.37
N SER A 85 25.15 2.76 -8.37
CA SER A 85 25.06 3.31 -7.02
C SER A 85 25.01 2.19 -5.97
N TRP A 86 25.36 2.54 -4.74
CA TRP A 86 25.35 1.60 -3.60
C TRP A 86 24.98 2.33 -2.31
N LYS A 87 24.67 1.55 -1.29
CA LYS A 87 24.44 2.04 0.06
C LYS A 87 25.76 2.14 0.82
N GLU A 88 25.96 3.31 1.42
CA GLU A 88 27.08 3.64 2.29
C GLU A 88 27.28 2.60 3.41
N PRO A 89 28.52 2.15 3.67
CA PRO A 89 28.83 1.25 4.77
C PRO A 89 28.67 1.92 6.13
N LYS A 90 28.44 1.11 7.16
CA LYS A 90 28.50 1.56 8.56
C LYS A 90 29.96 1.69 9.00
N GLY A 91 30.28 2.76 9.72
CA GLY A 91 31.62 3.02 10.26
C GLY A 91 32.26 4.27 9.66
N GLN A 92 33.50 4.57 10.08
CA GLN A 92 34.29 5.64 9.47
C GLN A 92 35.03 5.10 8.24
N PHE A 93 35.01 5.88 7.16
CA PHE A 93 35.73 5.63 5.92
C PHE A 93 35.90 6.95 5.15
N ASP A 94 36.83 6.95 4.20
CA ASP A 94 37.33 8.13 3.50
C ASP A 94 36.81 8.21 2.05
N GLY A 95 36.53 7.07 1.43
CA GLY A 95 35.97 6.98 0.08
C GLY A 95 35.79 5.55 -0.38
N TYR A 96 35.55 5.38 -1.67
CA TYR A 96 35.35 4.08 -2.31
C TYR A 96 36.39 3.86 -3.41
N LYS A 97 36.84 2.63 -3.54
CA LYS A 97 37.51 2.13 -4.73
C LYS A 97 36.52 1.25 -5.50
N VAL A 98 36.20 1.63 -6.72
CA VAL A 98 35.28 0.91 -7.61
C VAL A 98 36.11 0.29 -8.73
N LEU A 99 36.10 -1.03 -8.84
CA LEU A 99 36.70 -1.76 -9.94
C LEU A 99 35.58 -2.34 -10.81
N TYR A 100 35.70 -2.23 -12.12
CA TYR A 100 34.75 -2.87 -13.02
C TYR A 100 35.38 -3.38 -14.30
N THR A 101 34.87 -4.51 -14.79
CA THR A 101 35.37 -5.21 -15.97
C THR A 101 34.20 -5.49 -16.91
N THR A 102 34.43 -5.38 -18.21
CA THR A 102 33.42 -5.73 -19.23
C THR A 102 33.72 -7.07 -19.88
N GLU A 103 32.69 -7.87 -20.15
CA GLU A 103 32.81 -9.17 -20.84
C GLU A 103 31.95 -9.18 -22.12
N PRO A 104 32.46 -9.76 -23.24
CA PRO A 104 33.75 -10.45 -23.38
C PRO A 104 34.94 -9.51 -23.63
N GLY A 105 36.08 -9.80 -22.99
CA GLY A 105 37.41 -9.27 -23.37
C GLY A 105 37.74 -7.84 -22.92
N GLY A 106 37.01 -7.25 -21.98
CA GLY A 106 37.25 -5.90 -21.49
C GLY A 106 38.37 -5.80 -20.44
N GLU A 107 39.08 -4.68 -20.45
CA GLU A 107 40.06 -4.34 -19.41
C GLU A 107 39.35 -3.94 -18.10
N GLN A 108 39.94 -4.31 -16.97
CA GLN A 108 39.48 -3.89 -15.65
C GLN A 108 39.84 -2.42 -15.44
N LYS A 109 38.83 -1.57 -15.23
CA LYS A 109 38.99 -0.16 -14.89
C LYS A 109 38.82 0.02 -13.38
N ASP A 110 39.67 0.84 -12.75
CA ASP A 110 39.47 1.27 -11.37
C ASP A 110 39.25 2.78 -11.25
N THR A 111 38.40 3.18 -10.31
CA THR A 111 38.03 4.57 -10.09
C THR A 111 37.84 4.82 -8.60
N GLU A 112 38.39 5.92 -8.12
CA GLU A 112 38.18 6.39 -6.75
C GLU A 112 36.97 7.32 -6.70
N VAL A 113 36.08 7.08 -5.74
CA VAL A 113 34.85 7.85 -5.56
C VAL A 113 34.83 8.43 -4.16
N LEU A 114 34.49 9.71 -4.05
CA LEU A 114 34.45 10.43 -2.79
C LEU A 114 33.38 9.85 -1.85
N LYS A 115 33.60 9.94 -0.54
CA LYS A 115 32.66 9.46 0.47
C LYS A 115 31.23 9.99 0.28
N GLN A 116 31.06 11.27 -0.09
CA GLN A 116 29.74 11.88 -0.26
C GLN A 116 28.98 11.34 -1.48
N GLU A 117 29.65 10.59 -2.35
CA GLU A 117 29.14 10.12 -3.62
C GLU A 117 29.11 8.59 -3.62
N ALA A 118 28.01 7.99 -3.15
CA ALA A 118 27.84 6.54 -3.23
C ALA A 118 27.34 6.09 -4.62
N LYS A 119 27.93 6.66 -5.68
CA LYS A 119 27.51 6.51 -7.08
C LYS A 119 28.65 6.77 -8.06
N LEU A 120 28.57 6.17 -9.25
CA LEU A 120 29.51 6.36 -10.36
C LEU A 120 28.74 6.37 -11.69
N LEU A 121 29.13 7.26 -12.60
CA LEU A 121 28.59 7.32 -13.96
C LEU A 121 29.60 6.74 -14.94
N ILE A 122 29.23 5.66 -15.64
CA ILE A 122 29.98 5.12 -16.77
C ILE A 122 29.48 5.82 -18.02
N GLU A 123 30.36 6.63 -18.62
CA GLU A 123 30.06 7.47 -19.80
C GLU A 123 30.13 6.71 -21.14
N ASP A 124 30.77 5.53 -21.14
CA ASP A 124 30.98 4.64 -22.28
C ASP A 124 30.28 3.28 -22.10
N TYR A 125 29.05 3.31 -21.60
CA TYR A 125 28.24 2.11 -21.43
C TYR A 125 27.90 1.47 -22.77
N ASP A 126 28.16 0.17 -22.88
CA ASP A 126 27.83 -0.67 -24.02
C ASP A 126 26.75 -1.66 -23.60
N PRO A 127 25.50 -1.52 -24.10
CA PRO A 127 24.40 -2.39 -23.72
C PRO A 127 24.63 -3.84 -24.17
N SER A 128 25.56 -4.13 -25.08
CA SER A 128 25.86 -5.50 -25.51
C SER A 128 26.81 -6.26 -24.56
N LYS A 129 27.40 -5.59 -23.57
CA LYS A 129 28.43 -6.16 -22.69
C LYS A 129 27.91 -6.37 -21.27
N GLU A 130 28.39 -7.44 -20.64
CA GLU A 130 28.18 -7.66 -19.21
C GLU A 130 29.23 -6.87 -18.42
N TYR A 131 28.83 -6.24 -17.33
CA TYR A 131 29.73 -5.51 -16.43
C TYR A 131 29.78 -6.20 -15.08
N SER A 132 30.98 -6.56 -14.61
CA SER A 132 31.21 -7.02 -13.25
C SER A 132 31.83 -5.89 -12.42
N PHE A 133 31.31 -5.66 -11.22
CA PHE A 133 31.71 -4.58 -10.32
C PHE A 133 32.23 -5.12 -8.99
N GLU A 134 33.29 -4.52 -8.47
CA GLU A 134 33.77 -4.67 -7.10
C GLU A 134 33.88 -3.30 -6.44
N ILE A 135 33.09 -3.05 -5.40
CA ILE A 135 33.09 -1.78 -4.68
C ILE A 135 33.64 -1.97 -3.27
N ILE A 136 34.71 -1.26 -2.95
CA ILE A 136 35.47 -1.40 -1.70
C ILE A 136 35.47 -0.06 -0.98
N ALA A 137 35.10 -0.05 0.30
CA ALA A 137 35.24 1.15 1.12
C ALA A 137 36.67 1.21 1.70
N VAL A 138 37.27 2.40 1.66
CA VAL A 138 38.66 2.65 2.09
C VAL A 138 38.66 3.59 3.30
N SER A 139 39.39 3.24 4.36
CA SER A 139 39.62 4.11 5.52
C SER A 139 41.05 3.99 6.02
N GLY A 140 41.85 5.06 5.97
CA GLY A 140 43.19 5.12 6.54
C GLY A 140 44.13 3.99 6.11
N GLY A 141 43.99 3.50 4.86
CA GLY A 141 44.76 2.37 4.32
C GLY A 141 44.15 0.97 4.55
N GLN A 142 43.05 0.86 5.29
CA GLN A 142 42.27 -0.38 5.44
C GLN A 142 41.12 -0.45 4.43
N GLN A 143 40.84 -1.65 3.93
CA GLN A 143 39.79 -1.92 2.94
C GLN A 143 38.70 -2.83 3.51
N SER A 144 37.44 -2.56 3.17
CA SER A 144 36.33 -3.47 3.45
C SER A 144 36.38 -4.71 2.55
N LYS A 145 35.58 -5.75 2.84
CA LYS A 145 35.32 -6.79 1.84
C LYS A 145 34.61 -6.15 0.62
N PRO A 146 34.91 -6.57 -0.63
CA PRO A 146 34.28 -5.99 -1.81
C PRO A 146 32.79 -6.33 -1.86
N LEU A 147 31.98 -5.35 -2.26
CA LEU A 147 30.63 -5.59 -2.75
C LEU A 147 30.75 -6.00 -4.23
N GLN A 148 30.54 -7.27 -4.51
CA GLN A 148 30.52 -7.79 -5.87
C GLN A 148 29.11 -7.68 -6.46
N ALA A 149 29.01 -7.17 -7.69
CA ALA A 149 27.75 -7.06 -8.42
C ALA A 149 27.97 -7.23 -9.93
N LYS A 150 26.89 -7.55 -10.65
CA LYS A 150 26.91 -7.70 -12.10
C LYS A 150 25.78 -6.89 -12.72
N HIS A 151 26.00 -6.38 -13.92
CA HIS A 151 24.99 -5.78 -14.79
C HIS A 151 25.04 -6.49 -16.13
N GLU A 152 23.95 -7.17 -16.47
CA GLU A 152 23.88 -8.06 -17.64
C GLU A 152 23.69 -7.27 -18.95
N ALA A 153 24.23 -7.83 -20.03
CA ALA A 153 24.04 -7.30 -21.38
C ALA A 153 22.54 -7.26 -21.74
N GLN A 154 22.11 -6.14 -22.30
CA GLN A 154 20.77 -5.94 -22.83
C GLN A 154 20.72 -6.51 -24.26
N GLN A 155 19.96 -7.59 -24.47
CA GLN A 155 19.78 -8.17 -25.80
C GLN A 155 19.08 -7.16 -26.72
N SER A 156 19.70 -6.92 -27.88
CA SER A 156 19.30 -5.89 -28.84
C SER A 156 17.87 -6.14 -29.35
N GLY A 157 16.95 -5.27 -28.95
CA GLY A 157 15.55 -5.39 -29.34
C GLY A 157 14.64 -4.23 -28.91
N VAL A 158 15.13 -3.00 -28.75
CA VAL A 158 14.25 -1.82 -28.55
C VAL A 158 14.88 -0.57 -29.15
N ALA A 159 14.18 0.04 -30.13
CA ALA A 159 14.45 1.39 -30.59
C ALA A 159 14.03 2.39 -29.50
N MET A 160 15.00 3.17 -29.01
CA MET A 160 14.78 4.26 -28.06
C MET A 160 13.87 5.33 -28.69
N VAL A 161 12.66 5.49 -28.16
CA VAL A 161 11.82 6.67 -28.43
C VAL A 161 12.49 7.88 -27.74
N GLN A 162 13.03 8.78 -28.56
CA GLN A 162 13.52 10.07 -28.11
C GLN A 162 12.34 10.96 -27.68
N SER A 163 12.26 11.27 -26.40
CA SER A 163 11.42 12.35 -25.89
C SER A 163 12.08 13.70 -26.24
N GLN A 164 11.64 14.30 -27.36
CA GLN A 164 11.97 15.67 -27.70
C GLN A 164 11.29 16.63 -26.72
N LYS A 165 12.07 17.15 -25.79
CA LYS A 165 11.72 18.31 -24.96
C LYS A 165 11.75 19.55 -25.87
N ARG A 166 10.57 20.09 -26.22
CA ARG A 166 10.49 21.40 -26.88
C ARG A 166 11.03 22.46 -25.91
N GLN A 167 12.08 23.16 -26.35
CA GLN A 167 12.50 24.43 -25.78
C GLN A 167 11.42 25.47 -26.08
N ASP A 168 10.93 26.13 -25.04
CA ASP A 168 10.47 27.51 -25.17
C ASP A 168 11.26 28.37 -24.19
N SER A 169 11.73 29.49 -24.71
CA SER A 169 12.68 30.41 -24.10
C SER A 169 11.95 31.57 -23.43
N GLY A 170 12.31 31.90 -22.20
CA GLY A 170 11.84 33.14 -21.57
C GLY A 170 12.38 33.30 -20.16
N THR A 171 13.53 33.94 -20.05
CA THR A 171 14.19 34.37 -18.81
C THR A 171 13.33 35.32 -17.97
N ARG A 172 13.24 35.06 -16.66
CA ARG A 172 13.36 36.11 -15.63
C ARG A 172 13.73 35.51 -14.26
N GLU A 173 14.67 36.21 -13.64
CA GLU A 173 15.37 35.86 -12.40
C GLU A 173 14.54 36.09 -11.13
N GLU A 174 15.01 35.41 -10.08
CA GLU A 174 15.06 35.80 -8.67
C GLU A 174 13.91 35.46 -7.69
N ASN A 175 14.30 34.55 -6.78
CA ASN A 175 14.15 34.57 -5.31
C ASN A 175 12.90 34.00 -4.62
N ASN A 176 13.22 33.09 -3.70
CA ASN A 176 12.50 32.71 -2.46
C ASN A 176 11.13 32.02 -2.59
N GLU A 177 11.13 30.70 -2.41
CA GLU A 177 10.71 30.02 -1.17
C GLU A 177 10.71 28.51 -1.44
N ILE A 178 11.65 27.78 -0.84
CA ILE A 178 11.62 26.31 -0.89
C ILE A 178 10.58 25.84 0.11
N SER A 179 9.35 25.71 -0.37
CA SER A 179 8.34 24.86 0.24
C SER A 179 7.54 24.15 -0.85
N GLU A 180 8.18 23.25 -1.61
CA GLU A 180 7.48 22.31 -2.49
C GLU A 180 8.48 21.28 -3.05
N ALA A 181 8.44 20.06 -2.50
CA ALA A 181 8.72 18.82 -3.23
C ALA A 181 8.30 17.59 -2.39
N GLU A 182 7.08 17.63 -1.84
CA GLU A 182 6.25 16.42 -1.78
C GLU A 182 5.33 16.48 -3.00
N ASP A 183 5.91 16.44 -4.20
CA ASP A 183 5.15 16.06 -5.41
C ASP A 183 4.97 14.53 -5.31
N GLU A 184 4.17 14.13 -4.33
CA GLU A 184 3.78 12.74 -4.09
C GLU A 184 2.97 12.31 -5.31
N PHE A 185 3.40 11.23 -5.96
CA PHE A 185 2.90 10.68 -7.23
C PHE A 185 1.39 10.37 -7.22
N MET A 186 0.57 11.40 -7.26
CA MET A 186 -0.87 11.35 -7.11
C MET A 186 -1.53 11.66 -8.45
N CYS A 187 -2.70 11.05 -8.71
CA CYS A 187 -3.51 11.47 -9.85
C CYS A 187 -3.75 12.99 -9.75
N LYS A 188 -3.42 13.75 -10.81
CA LYS A 188 -3.55 15.22 -10.86
C LYS A 188 -4.98 15.70 -10.61
N THR A 189 -5.95 14.84 -10.89
CA THR A 189 -7.36 15.04 -10.58
C THR A 189 -7.86 13.84 -9.78
N PRO A 190 -8.86 14.04 -8.89
CA PRO A 190 -9.51 12.93 -8.20
C PRO A 190 -10.23 12.04 -9.23
N ALA A 191 -9.53 11.00 -9.69
CA ALA A 191 -10.07 10.02 -10.62
C ALA A 191 -11.28 9.30 -9.99
N ILE A 192 -12.38 9.19 -10.73
CA ILE A 192 -13.56 8.42 -10.33
C ILE A 192 -13.50 7.08 -11.08
N ALA A 193 -13.18 6.01 -10.37
CA ALA A 193 -13.09 4.67 -10.94
C ALA A 193 -13.46 3.59 -9.91
N ASP A 194 -13.87 2.44 -10.42
CA ASP A 194 -13.97 1.20 -9.66
C ASP A 194 -12.76 0.32 -10.04
N ILE A 195 -11.84 0.12 -9.11
CA ILE A 195 -10.61 -0.66 -9.32
C ILE A 195 -10.74 -1.96 -8.55
N VAL A 196 -10.61 -3.10 -9.24
CA VAL A 196 -10.52 -4.41 -8.60
C VAL A 196 -9.13 -4.98 -8.85
N ILE A 197 -8.43 -5.30 -7.77
CA ILE A 197 -7.10 -5.90 -7.83
C ILE A 197 -7.24 -7.41 -7.59
N LEU A 198 -6.75 -8.21 -8.53
CA LEU A 198 -6.71 -9.65 -8.43
C LEU A 198 -5.26 -10.10 -8.21
N VAL A 199 -5.02 -10.64 -7.02
CA VAL A 199 -3.67 -10.96 -6.54
C VAL A 199 -3.47 -12.45 -6.51
N ASP A 200 -2.47 -12.93 -7.23
CA ASP A 200 -2.01 -14.30 -7.13
C ASP A 200 -1.43 -14.55 -5.72
N GLY A 201 -1.94 -15.57 -5.06
CA GLY A 201 -1.53 -16.02 -3.74
C GLY A 201 -0.98 -17.44 -3.76
N SER A 202 -0.56 -17.95 -4.91
CA SER A 202 -0.07 -19.32 -5.12
C SER A 202 1.28 -19.62 -4.46
N TRP A 203 1.67 -20.89 -4.50
CA TRP A 203 2.93 -21.36 -3.90
C TRP A 203 4.20 -20.85 -4.58
N SER A 204 4.16 -20.52 -5.88
CA SER A 204 5.31 -19.97 -6.62
C SER A 204 5.76 -18.62 -6.06
N ILE A 205 4.80 -17.80 -5.64
CA ILE A 205 5.08 -16.51 -5.00
C ILE A 205 5.71 -16.74 -3.64
N GLY A 206 5.06 -17.55 -2.80
CA GLY A 206 5.53 -17.85 -1.45
C GLY A 206 5.36 -16.69 -0.46
N ARG A 207 5.35 -17.04 0.84
CA ARG A 207 5.06 -16.09 1.93
C ARG A 207 6.01 -14.90 2.02
N ILE A 208 7.28 -15.08 1.63
CA ILE A 208 8.29 -14.03 1.74
C ILE A 208 8.04 -12.95 0.67
N ASN A 209 7.85 -13.36 -0.58
CA ASN A 209 7.60 -12.42 -1.68
C ASN A 209 6.21 -11.79 -1.57
N PHE A 210 5.23 -12.48 -0.97
CA PHE A 210 3.92 -11.91 -0.72
C PHE A 210 3.96 -10.64 0.16
N ARG A 211 4.99 -10.47 1.02
CA ARG A 211 5.19 -9.22 1.77
C ARG A 211 5.54 -8.05 0.85
N LEU A 212 6.29 -8.31 -0.22
CA LEU A 212 6.63 -7.32 -1.24
C LEU A 212 5.39 -6.96 -2.07
N VAL A 213 4.54 -7.95 -2.38
CA VAL A 213 3.23 -7.70 -3.01
C VAL A 213 2.36 -6.80 -2.14
N ARG A 214 2.26 -7.04 -0.82
CA ARG A 214 1.54 -6.11 0.09
C ARG A 214 2.11 -4.70 0.07
N THR A 215 3.43 -4.58 0.05
CA THR A 215 4.11 -3.27 0.00
C THR A 215 3.82 -2.54 -1.32
N PHE A 216 3.83 -3.28 -2.43
CA PHE A 216 3.44 -2.77 -3.74
C PHE A 216 1.99 -2.27 -3.74
N LEU A 217 1.06 -3.07 -3.24
CA LEU A 217 -0.36 -2.70 -3.13
C LEU A 217 -0.57 -1.48 -2.24
N GLU A 218 0.14 -1.38 -1.11
CA GLU A 218 0.08 -0.20 -0.25
C GLU A 218 0.51 1.07 -1.00
N ASN A 219 1.61 1.02 -1.75
CA ASN A 219 2.10 2.16 -2.52
C ASN A 219 1.18 2.51 -3.70
N LEU A 220 0.59 1.50 -4.34
CA LEU A 220 -0.41 1.69 -5.38
C LEU A 220 -1.66 2.41 -4.84
N VAL A 221 -2.21 1.93 -3.71
CA VAL A 221 -3.38 2.55 -3.07
C VAL A 221 -3.10 3.99 -2.62
N LYS A 222 -1.88 4.28 -2.14
CA LYS A 222 -1.49 5.64 -1.74
C LYS A 222 -1.62 6.65 -2.88
N ALA A 223 -1.42 6.23 -4.11
CA ALA A 223 -1.45 7.10 -5.28
C ALA A 223 -2.86 7.51 -5.74
N PHE A 224 -3.90 6.80 -5.29
CA PHE A 224 -5.29 7.07 -5.67
C PHE A 224 -6.04 7.89 -4.61
N SER A 225 -7.00 8.71 -5.04
CA SER A 225 -7.95 9.39 -4.15
C SER A 225 -9.11 8.45 -3.80
N VAL A 226 -8.89 7.58 -2.80
CA VAL A 226 -9.88 6.58 -2.36
C VAL A 226 -10.90 7.21 -1.41
N GLU A 227 -12.12 7.37 -1.92
CA GLU A 227 -13.31 7.85 -1.20
C GLU A 227 -14.55 7.12 -1.74
N PHE A 228 -15.62 7.06 -0.95
CA PHE A 228 -16.84 6.33 -1.33
C PHE A 228 -17.52 6.83 -2.62
N ASP A 229 -17.34 8.10 -3.01
CA ASP A 229 -17.87 8.72 -4.23
C ASP A 229 -16.82 8.95 -5.32
N LYS A 230 -15.53 8.74 -5.02
CA LYS A 230 -14.42 8.86 -5.97
C LYS A 230 -13.91 7.49 -6.40
N THR A 231 -12.65 7.15 -6.14
CA THR A 231 -12.11 5.82 -6.45
C THR A 231 -12.52 4.82 -5.38
N ARG A 232 -13.06 3.67 -5.80
CA ARG A 232 -13.33 2.50 -4.94
C ARG A 232 -12.34 1.40 -5.28
N ILE A 233 -11.78 0.72 -4.27
CA ILE A 233 -10.81 -0.36 -4.46
C ILE A 233 -11.32 -1.64 -3.81
N GLY A 234 -11.59 -2.65 -4.64
CA GLY A 234 -11.87 -4.02 -4.23
C GLY A 234 -10.63 -4.89 -4.42
N LEU A 235 -10.51 -5.96 -3.63
CA LEU A 235 -9.41 -6.90 -3.77
C LEU A 235 -9.92 -8.34 -3.65
N ALA A 236 -9.51 -9.16 -4.62
CA ALA A 236 -9.66 -10.60 -4.58
C ALA A 236 -8.28 -11.25 -4.66
N GLN A 237 -8.11 -12.34 -3.93
CA GLN A 237 -6.93 -13.19 -4.01
C GLN A 237 -7.31 -14.51 -4.70
N TYR A 238 -6.40 -15.08 -5.48
CA TYR A 238 -6.63 -16.39 -6.08
C TYR A 238 -5.44 -17.33 -5.92
N SER A 239 -5.72 -18.62 -5.95
CA SER A 239 -4.74 -19.67 -6.15
C SER A 239 -5.40 -20.81 -6.94
N GLY A 240 -5.70 -21.93 -6.29
CA GLY A 240 -6.57 -22.98 -6.84
C GLY A 240 -8.06 -22.60 -6.81
N ASP A 241 -8.42 -21.57 -6.04
CA ASP A 241 -9.77 -21.00 -5.98
C ASP A 241 -9.66 -19.48 -5.73
N PRO A 242 -10.54 -18.66 -6.31
CA PRO A 242 -10.59 -17.23 -6.02
C PRO A 242 -11.40 -16.93 -4.75
N ARG A 243 -10.98 -15.91 -4.01
CA ARG A 243 -11.63 -15.43 -2.78
C ARG A 243 -11.63 -13.91 -2.74
N ILE A 244 -12.77 -13.32 -2.40
CA ILE A 244 -12.86 -11.88 -2.12
C ILE A 244 -12.29 -11.62 -0.73
N GLU A 245 -11.31 -10.73 -0.67
CA GLU A 245 -10.77 -10.23 0.60
C GLU A 245 -11.61 -9.03 1.06
N TRP A 246 -12.01 -8.16 0.12
CA TRP A 246 -13.04 -7.14 0.33
C TRP A 246 -13.65 -6.65 -0.98
N HIS A 247 -14.88 -6.16 -0.90
CA HIS A 247 -15.62 -5.60 -2.03
C HIS A 247 -15.31 -4.11 -2.24
N LEU A 248 -15.73 -3.55 -3.38
CA LEU A 248 -15.55 -2.12 -3.73
C LEU A 248 -16.24 -1.18 -2.74
N ASN A 249 -17.31 -1.63 -2.10
CA ASN A 249 -18.03 -0.86 -1.09
C ASN A 249 -17.58 -1.16 0.35
N THR A 250 -16.60 -2.04 0.59
CA THR A 250 -16.21 -2.41 1.97
C THR A 250 -15.40 -1.31 2.65
N HIS A 251 -14.44 -0.72 1.94
CA HIS A 251 -13.57 0.33 2.47
C HIS A 251 -13.82 1.63 1.72
N THR A 252 -14.07 2.70 2.46
CA THR A 252 -14.49 4.01 1.92
C THR A 252 -13.45 5.10 2.12
N THR A 253 -12.34 4.77 2.79
CA THR A 253 -11.23 5.68 3.04
C THR A 253 -9.91 5.02 2.64
N LYS A 254 -8.97 5.83 2.14
CA LYS A 254 -7.60 5.38 1.82
C LYS A 254 -6.94 4.66 3.01
N ALA A 255 -7.06 5.19 4.21
CA ALA A 255 -6.47 4.61 5.42
C ALA A 255 -7.00 3.19 5.70
N SER A 256 -8.32 2.99 5.55
CA SER A 256 -8.96 1.69 5.76
C SER A 256 -8.50 0.64 4.73
N VAL A 257 -8.36 1.04 3.45
CA VAL A 257 -7.80 0.14 2.42
C VAL A 257 -6.34 -0.20 2.72
N ILE A 258 -5.51 0.77 3.11
CA ILE A 258 -4.10 0.54 3.45
C ILE A 258 -3.97 -0.45 4.62
N ASP A 259 -4.80 -0.32 5.65
CA ASP A 259 -4.81 -1.25 6.78
C ASP A 259 -5.23 -2.67 6.36
N ALA A 260 -6.27 -2.79 5.53
CA ALA A 260 -6.71 -4.06 4.97
C ALA A 260 -5.59 -4.74 4.15
N VAL A 261 -4.87 -3.99 3.32
CA VAL A 261 -3.72 -4.47 2.55
C VAL A 261 -2.57 -4.95 3.45
N LYS A 262 -2.26 -4.23 4.53
CA LYS A 262 -1.21 -4.62 5.49
C LYS A 262 -1.52 -5.97 6.14
N ASN A 263 -2.79 -6.22 6.41
CA ASN A 263 -3.27 -7.42 7.10
C ASN A 263 -3.67 -8.57 6.15
N LEU A 264 -3.65 -8.37 4.84
CA LEU A 264 -4.05 -9.33 3.80
C LEU A 264 -3.37 -10.70 3.91
N PRO A 265 -4.03 -11.80 4.28
CA PRO A 265 -3.38 -13.10 4.47
C PRO A 265 -2.76 -13.70 3.18
N TYR A 266 -1.76 -14.55 3.35
CA TYR A 266 -1.23 -15.39 2.26
C TYR A 266 -2.01 -16.71 2.21
N LYS A 267 -2.55 -17.05 1.03
CA LYS A 267 -3.39 -18.23 0.82
C LYS A 267 -2.60 -19.50 0.50
N GLY A 268 -1.76 -19.48 -0.52
CA GLY A 268 -1.11 -20.68 -1.08
C GLY A 268 -2.05 -21.52 -1.95
N GLY A 269 -1.49 -22.33 -2.84
CA GLY A 269 -2.22 -23.24 -3.73
C GLY A 269 -1.68 -23.20 -5.16
N ASN A 270 -2.44 -23.80 -6.08
CA ASN A 270 -2.20 -23.76 -7.53
C ASN A 270 -2.46 -22.36 -8.12
N THR A 271 -2.38 -22.22 -9.44
CA THR A 271 -2.61 -20.95 -10.14
C THR A 271 -3.65 -21.16 -11.25
N LEU A 272 -4.92 -20.83 -10.95
CA LEU A 272 -6.05 -20.84 -11.89
C LEU A 272 -6.49 -19.40 -12.22
N THR A 273 -5.73 -18.74 -13.07
CA THR A 273 -5.94 -17.34 -13.45
C THR A 273 -7.22 -17.17 -14.25
N GLY A 274 -7.58 -18.10 -15.15
CA GLY A 274 -8.79 -18.03 -15.95
C GLY A 274 -10.06 -18.05 -15.10
N LEU A 275 -10.13 -18.98 -14.14
CA LEU A 275 -11.19 -19.03 -13.14
C LEU A 275 -11.27 -17.73 -12.32
N ALA A 276 -10.12 -17.18 -11.94
CA ALA A 276 -10.05 -15.95 -11.17
C ALA A 276 -10.55 -14.72 -11.96
N LEU A 277 -10.28 -14.65 -13.26
CA LEU A 277 -10.81 -13.62 -14.17
C LEU A 277 -12.34 -13.73 -14.32
N THR A 278 -12.88 -14.94 -14.52
CA THR A 278 -14.34 -15.17 -14.50
C THR A 278 -14.95 -14.71 -13.18
N PHE A 279 -14.32 -15.08 -12.07
CA PHE A 279 -14.79 -14.72 -10.75
C PHE A 279 -14.82 -13.19 -10.51
N MET A 280 -13.83 -12.45 -11.04
CA MET A 280 -13.80 -11.00 -10.99
C MET A 280 -15.04 -10.39 -11.67
N LEU A 281 -15.38 -10.86 -12.86
CA LEU A 281 -16.55 -10.41 -13.62
C LEU A 281 -17.86 -10.72 -12.89
N GLU A 282 -17.94 -11.93 -12.32
CA GLU A 282 -19.17 -12.44 -11.71
C GLU A 282 -19.42 -11.95 -10.28
N ASN A 283 -18.39 -11.55 -9.53
CA ASN A 283 -18.54 -11.27 -8.09
C ASN A 283 -17.97 -9.92 -7.65
N SER A 284 -17.01 -9.34 -8.38
CA SER A 284 -16.34 -8.10 -7.96
C SER A 284 -16.95 -6.86 -8.61
N PHE A 285 -17.23 -6.92 -9.92
CA PHE A 285 -17.83 -5.79 -10.67
C PHE A 285 -19.36 -5.76 -10.65
N LYS A 286 -19.98 -6.26 -9.59
CA LYS A 286 -21.44 -6.28 -9.42
C LYS A 286 -21.96 -5.07 -8.60
N PRO A 287 -23.17 -4.55 -8.89
CA PRO A 287 -23.77 -3.46 -8.12
C PRO A 287 -23.84 -3.75 -6.61
N GLU A 288 -24.20 -4.97 -6.23
CA GLU A 288 -24.25 -5.45 -4.85
C GLU A 288 -22.88 -5.42 -4.15
N SER A 289 -21.81 -5.57 -4.93
CA SER A 289 -20.42 -5.51 -4.48
C SER A 289 -19.83 -4.09 -4.55
N GLY A 290 -20.63 -3.08 -4.91
CA GLY A 290 -20.22 -1.67 -4.91
C GLY A 290 -19.77 -1.12 -6.26
N SER A 291 -19.87 -1.90 -7.34
CA SER A 291 -19.62 -1.44 -8.71
C SER A 291 -20.70 -0.44 -9.14
N ARG A 292 -20.30 0.72 -9.66
CA ARG A 292 -21.21 1.79 -10.06
C ARG A 292 -21.49 1.76 -11.56
N PRO A 293 -22.76 1.97 -11.99
CA PRO A 293 -23.06 2.13 -13.41
C PRO A 293 -22.46 3.44 -13.94
N GLY A 294 -21.93 3.43 -15.16
CA GLY A 294 -21.38 4.62 -15.80
C GLY A 294 -20.06 5.15 -15.22
N VAL A 295 -19.40 4.37 -14.35
CA VAL A 295 -18.07 4.68 -13.80
C VAL A 295 -17.03 3.76 -14.46
N PRO A 296 -15.85 4.27 -14.88
CA PRO A 296 -14.76 3.46 -15.41
C PRO A 296 -14.41 2.27 -14.51
N LYS A 297 -14.23 1.09 -15.11
CA LYS A 297 -13.93 -0.16 -14.41
C LYS A 297 -12.53 -0.64 -14.79
N ILE A 298 -11.66 -0.78 -13.80
CA ILE A 298 -10.27 -1.17 -14.00
C ILE A 298 -9.99 -2.47 -13.25
N GLY A 299 -9.56 -3.51 -13.95
CA GLY A 299 -9.05 -4.75 -13.35
C GLY A 299 -7.52 -4.75 -13.37
N ILE A 300 -6.88 -5.02 -12.25
CA ILE A 300 -5.41 -5.14 -12.16
C ILE A 300 -5.07 -6.57 -11.71
N LEU A 301 -4.44 -7.35 -12.58
CA LEU A 301 -3.95 -8.69 -12.28
C LEU A 301 -2.47 -8.63 -11.86
N ILE A 302 -2.11 -9.36 -10.79
CA ILE A 302 -0.72 -9.60 -10.39
C ILE A 302 -0.48 -11.11 -10.33
N THR A 303 0.47 -11.63 -11.10
CA THR A 303 0.84 -13.06 -11.13
C THR A 303 2.35 -13.25 -11.34
N ASP A 304 2.89 -14.42 -10.97
CA ASP A 304 4.32 -14.74 -11.09
C ASP A 304 4.64 -15.95 -11.99
N GLY A 305 3.61 -16.49 -12.65
CA GLY A 305 3.74 -17.72 -13.41
C GLY A 305 2.64 -17.91 -14.45
N LYS A 306 2.76 -19.02 -15.17
CA LYS A 306 1.80 -19.45 -16.19
C LYS A 306 0.56 -20.05 -15.54
N SER A 307 -0.63 -19.69 -16.02
CA SER A 307 -1.86 -20.33 -15.54
C SER A 307 -1.96 -21.79 -15.96
N GLN A 308 -2.68 -22.58 -15.17
CA GLN A 308 -2.98 -23.98 -15.46
C GLN A 308 -4.32 -24.16 -16.23
N ASP A 309 -5.06 -23.08 -16.45
CA ASP A 309 -6.30 -23.01 -17.21
C ASP A 309 -6.23 -21.95 -18.33
N ASP A 310 -7.25 -21.91 -19.19
CA ASP A 310 -7.32 -20.96 -20.29
C ASP A 310 -7.77 -19.57 -19.80
N VAL A 311 -6.94 -18.57 -20.06
CA VAL A 311 -7.17 -17.17 -19.65
C VAL A 311 -7.82 -16.32 -20.74
N ILE A 312 -7.82 -16.78 -22.00
CA ILE A 312 -8.22 -15.96 -23.14
C ILE A 312 -9.74 -15.66 -23.11
N PRO A 313 -10.64 -16.66 -23.01
CA PRO A 313 -12.08 -16.41 -22.95
C PRO A 313 -12.53 -15.51 -21.78
N PRO A 314 -12.06 -15.70 -20.53
CA PRO A 314 -12.49 -14.85 -19.43
C PRO A 314 -11.92 -13.44 -19.51
N ALA A 315 -10.69 -13.27 -19.99
CA ALA A 315 -10.14 -11.94 -20.25
C ALA A 315 -10.93 -11.19 -21.34
N GLN A 316 -11.32 -11.88 -22.41
CA GLN A 316 -12.16 -11.32 -23.46
C GLN A 316 -13.53 -10.89 -22.90
N SER A 317 -14.16 -11.72 -22.07
CA SER A 317 -15.46 -11.42 -21.45
C SER A 317 -15.39 -10.17 -20.55
N LEU A 318 -14.30 -9.99 -19.79
CA LEU A 318 -14.06 -8.77 -19.01
C LEU A 318 -13.94 -7.53 -19.90
N ARG A 319 -13.15 -7.60 -20.98
CA ARG A 319 -12.98 -6.48 -21.92
C ARG A 319 -14.27 -6.11 -22.63
N GLU A 320 -15.05 -7.10 -23.06
CA GLU A 320 -16.37 -6.91 -23.69
C GLU A 320 -17.38 -6.29 -22.71
N ALA A 321 -17.23 -6.53 -21.41
CA ALA A 321 -18.00 -5.86 -20.36
C ALA A 321 -17.54 -4.42 -20.07
N GLY A 322 -16.58 -3.89 -20.84
CA GLY A 322 -16.05 -2.53 -20.70
C GLY A 322 -15.09 -2.36 -19.52
N ILE A 323 -14.48 -3.45 -19.05
CA ILE A 323 -13.46 -3.43 -17.99
C ILE A 323 -12.08 -3.35 -18.65
N GLU A 324 -11.32 -2.32 -18.31
CA GLU A 324 -9.94 -2.16 -18.79
C GLU A 324 -9.00 -2.93 -17.87
N LEU A 325 -8.21 -3.83 -18.47
CA LEU A 325 -7.37 -4.80 -17.75
C LEU A 325 -5.88 -4.43 -17.84
N PHE A 326 -5.23 -4.39 -16.69
CA PHE A 326 -3.79 -4.29 -16.52
C PHE A 326 -3.25 -5.62 -16.01
N ALA A 327 -2.16 -6.10 -16.60
CA ALA A 327 -1.53 -7.36 -16.22
C ALA A 327 -0.09 -7.11 -15.76
N ILE A 328 0.21 -7.51 -14.53
CA ILE A 328 1.53 -7.37 -13.90
C ILE A 328 2.10 -8.76 -13.69
N GLY A 329 3.10 -9.10 -14.50
CA GLY A 329 3.89 -10.32 -14.37
C GLY A 329 5.13 -10.08 -13.55
N VAL A 330 5.46 -11.04 -12.69
CA VAL A 330 6.70 -11.02 -11.89
C VAL A 330 7.51 -12.28 -12.16
N LYS A 331 8.85 -12.18 -12.23
CA LYS A 331 9.78 -13.29 -12.48
C LYS A 331 9.49 -14.05 -13.77
N ASN A 332 8.83 -15.19 -13.66
CA ASN A 332 8.66 -16.18 -14.73
C ASN A 332 7.25 -16.14 -15.32
N ALA A 333 6.53 -15.03 -15.14
CA ALA A 333 5.22 -14.83 -15.74
C ALA A 333 5.33 -14.93 -17.27
N ASP A 334 4.39 -15.65 -17.89
CA ASP A 334 4.35 -15.86 -19.34
C ASP A 334 3.87 -14.58 -20.02
N GLU A 335 4.76 -13.89 -20.73
CA GLU A 335 4.45 -12.59 -21.34
C GLU A 335 3.31 -12.68 -22.37
N ASN A 336 3.20 -13.79 -23.09
CA ASN A 336 2.11 -13.96 -24.06
C ASN A 336 0.77 -14.13 -23.35
N GLU A 337 0.77 -14.81 -22.20
CA GLU A 337 -0.41 -14.92 -21.35
C GLU A 337 -0.84 -13.56 -20.80
N LEU A 338 0.11 -12.77 -20.29
CA LEU A 338 -0.17 -11.42 -19.80
C LEU A 338 -0.75 -10.51 -20.89
N LYS A 339 -0.18 -10.56 -22.11
CA LYS A 339 -0.68 -9.83 -23.28
C LYS A 339 -2.09 -10.25 -23.67
N ALA A 340 -2.39 -11.55 -23.61
CA ALA A 340 -3.72 -12.06 -23.90
C ALA A 340 -4.77 -11.65 -22.86
N ILE A 341 -4.35 -11.40 -21.61
CA ILE A 341 -5.21 -10.93 -20.53
C ILE A 341 -5.44 -9.42 -20.61
N ALA A 342 -4.35 -8.65 -20.75
CA ALA A 342 -4.38 -7.19 -20.73
C ALA A 342 -5.26 -6.59 -21.83
N SER A 343 -5.70 -5.35 -21.61
CA SER A 343 -6.38 -4.58 -22.65
C SER A 343 -5.39 -3.97 -23.63
N PRO A 344 -5.77 -3.81 -24.92
CA PRO A 344 -4.96 -3.05 -25.85
C PRO A 344 -4.90 -1.55 -25.49
N PRO A 345 -3.79 -0.85 -25.79
CA PRO A 345 -2.55 -1.39 -26.34
C PRO A 345 -1.68 -2.03 -25.25
N GLU A 346 -0.99 -3.11 -25.60
CA GLU A 346 -0.27 -3.98 -24.64
C GLU A 346 0.90 -3.27 -23.95
N ASP A 347 1.56 -2.34 -24.63
CA ASP A 347 2.77 -1.63 -24.18
C ASP A 347 2.55 -0.75 -22.92
N ILE A 348 1.30 -0.39 -22.63
CA ILE A 348 0.95 0.40 -21.43
C ILE A 348 0.14 -0.41 -20.39
N HIS A 349 -0.37 -1.58 -20.77
CA HIS A 349 -1.20 -2.42 -19.90
C HIS A 349 -0.49 -3.67 -19.37
N VAL A 350 0.63 -4.06 -19.98
CA VAL A 350 1.46 -5.19 -19.55
C VAL A 350 2.73 -4.69 -18.87
N TYR A 351 2.95 -5.12 -17.63
CA TYR A 351 4.15 -4.81 -16.86
C TYR A 351 4.86 -6.11 -16.52
N ASN A 352 6.06 -6.31 -17.04
CA ASN A 352 6.90 -7.44 -16.68
C ASN A 352 8.01 -6.97 -15.74
N VAL A 353 8.07 -7.58 -14.56
CA VAL A 353 9.00 -7.23 -13.49
C VAL A 353 9.92 -8.42 -13.23
N ALA A 354 11.23 -8.23 -13.34
CA ALA A 354 12.19 -9.32 -13.18
C ALA A 354 12.14 -9.99 -11.80
N ASP A 355 11.84 -9.23 -10.73
CA ASP A 355 11.73 -9.75 -9.36
C ASP A 355 10.79 -8.90 -8.50
N PHE A 356 10.21 -9.52 -7.46
CA PHE A 356 9.33 -8.84 -6.51
C PHE A 356 9.97 -7.62 -5.83
N SER A 357 11.30 -7.61 -5.69
CA SER A 357 12.04 -6.51 -5.05
C SER A 357 12.04 -5.20 -5.83
N VAL A 358 11.76 -5.24 -7.13
CA VAL A 358 11.72 -4.06 -8.01
C VAL A 358 10.30 -3.72 -8.49
N MET A 359 9.27 -4.38 -7.95
CA MET A 359 7.87 -4.03 -8.24
C MET A 359 7.52 -2.58 -7.84
N SER A 360 8.24 -1.99 -6.89
CA SER A 360 8.07 -0.57 -6.55
C SER A 360 8.34 0.37 -7.72
N ASP A 361 9.18 -0.03 -8.67
CA ASP A 361 9.67 0.83 -9.73
C ASP A 361 8.60 1.06 -10.81
N ILE A 362 7.63 0.15 -10.92
CA ILE A 362 6.50 0.28 -11.85
C ILE A 362 5.31 1.04 -11.26
N VAL A 363 5.28 1.30 -9.94
CA VAL A 363 4.12 1.96 -9.29
C VAL A 363 3.83 3.31 -9.92
N GLU A 364 4.86 4.13 -10.16
CA GLU A 364 4.70 5.45 -10.77
C GLU A 364 4.10 5.35 -12.19
N GLY A 365 4.69 4.49 -13.04
CA GLY A 365 4.24 4.30 -14.41
C GLY A 365 2.82 3.72 -14.50
N LEU A 366 2.53 2.72 -13.67
CA LEU A 366 1.22 2.09 -13.57
C LEU A 366 0.17 3.09 -13.09
N THR A 367 0.41 3.78 -11.96
CA THR A 367 -0.51 4.80 -11.44
C THR A 367 -0.81 5.83 -12.51
N LYS A 368 0.23 6.40 -13.14
CA LYS A 368 0.05 7.43 -14.17
C LYS A 368 -0.84 6.92 -15.30
N THR A 369 -0.54 5.72 -15.80
CA THR A 369 -1.32 5.12 -16.88
C THR A 369 -2.76 4.90 -16.44
N VAL A 370 -3.01 4.30 -15.27
CA VAL A 370 -4.37 4.10 -14.75
C VAL A 370 -5.11 5.43 -14.60
N CYS A 371 -4.48 6.48 -14.04
CA CYS A 371 -5.11 7.81 -13.92
C CYS A 371 -5.47 8.39 -15.30
N ASP A 372 -4.54 8.34 -16.26
CA ASP A 372 -4.74 8.87 -17.61
C ASP A 372 -5.86 8.10 -18.34
N ARG A 373 -5.91 6.78 -18.18
CA ARG A 373 -6.94 5.92 -18.76
C ARG A 373 -8.31 6.16 -18.14
N VAL A 374 -8.39 6.32 -16.82
CA VAL A 374 -9.65 6.67 -16.14
C VAL A 374 -10.22 8.00 -16.67
N ASP A 375 -9.40 9.03 -16.88
CA ASP A 375 -9.85 10.30 -17.45
C ASP A 375 -10.41 10.14 -18.88
N VAL A 376 -9.74 9.34 -19.73
CA VAL A 376 -10.21 9.04 -21.09
C VAL A 376 -11.52 8.24 -21.07
N LEU A 377 -11.62 7.23 -20.22
CA LEU A 377 -12.82 6.41 -20.08
C LEU A 377 -14.00 7.23 -19.55
N ASP A 378 -13.78 8.06 -18.53
CA ASP A 378 -14.81 8.96 -17.97
C ASP A 378 -15.35 9.91 -19.04
N LYS A 379 -14.47 10.54 -19.83
CA LYS A 379 -14.87 11.37 -20.97
C LYS A 379 -15.67 10.58 -22.01
N THR A 380 -15.23 9.38 -22.35
CA THR A 380 -15.90 8.54 -23.37
C THR A 380 -17.29 8.11 -22.92
N LEU A 381 -17.43 7.69 -21.66
CA LEU A 381 -18.72 7.33 -21.04
C LEU A 381 -19.69 8.53 -21.03
N LYS A 382 -19.17 9.75 -20.96
CA LYS A 382 -19.95 11.00 -21.04
C LYS A 382 -20.31 11.38 -22.49
N VAL A 383 -19.47 11.07 -23.48
CA VAL A 383 -19.64 11.42 -24.90
C VAL A 383 -20.60 10.49 -25.66
N GLY A 384 -20.78 9.24 -25.22
CA GLY A 384 -21.76 8.29 -25.80
C GLY A 384 -23.23 8.63 -25.54
N ARG A 385 -23.49 9.70 -24.77
CA ARG A 385 -24.80 10.32 -24.62
C ARG A 385 -24.86 11.44 -25.67
N GLU A 386 -25.76 11.32 -26.65
CA GLU A 386 -26.12 12.39 -27.59
C GLU A 386 -26.17 13.74 -26.84
N PRO A 387 -25.76 14.89 -27.42
CA PRO A 387 -25.76 16.15 -26.69
C PRO A 387 -27.18 16.44 -26.21
N ASP A 388 -27.47 16.03 -24.98
CA ASP A 388 -28.64 16.43 -24.23
C ASP A 388 -28.57 17.96 -24.25
N PRO A 389 -29.62 18.66 -24.73
CA PRO A 389 -29.55 20.09 -25.00
C PRO A 389 -29.17 20.85 -23.73
N GLN A 390 -27.89 21.21 -23.60
CA GLN A 390 -27.22 21.74 -22.41
C GLN A 390 -27.38 20.87 -21.15
N PRO A 391 -26.35 20.77 -20.28
CA PRO A 391 -26.49 20.02 -19.06
C PRO A 391 -27.54 20.71 -18.17
N THR A 392 -28.65 20.05 -17.89
CA THR A 392 -29.32 20.21 -16.59
C THR A 392 -28.44 19.58 -15.50
N SER A 393 -27.15 19.94 -15.43
CA SER A 393 -26.29 19.56 -14.33
C SER A 393 -26.84 20.29 -13.13
N VAL A 394 -27.49 19.53 -12.24
CA VAL A 394 -27.97 20.08 -10.98
C VAL A 394 -26.76 20.51 -10.19
N GLU A 395 -26.77 21.77 -9.74
CA GLU A 395 -25.73 22.29 -8.86
C GLU A 395 -25.67 21.48 -7.57
N PRO A 396 -24.52 21.37 -6.90
CA PRO A 396 -24.45 20.71 -5.60
C PRO A 396 -25.30 21.47 -4.55
N PRO A 397 -25.92 20.75 -3.59
CA PRO A 397 -26.50 21.40 -2.42
C PRO A 397 -25.41 22.08 -1.59
N ARG A 398 -25.80 22.98 -0.68
CA ARG A 398 -24.86 23.78 0.14
C ARG A 398 -25.16 23.67 1.62
N ASP A 399 -24.23 24.12 2.45
CA ASP A 399 -24.39 24.33 3.90
C ASP A 399 -24.93 23.10 4.66
N LEU A 400 -24.15 22.01 4.69
CA LEU A 400 -24.53 20.81 5.44
C LEU A 400 -24.40 21.06 6.94
N VAL A 401 -25.50 20.83 7.67
CA VAL A 401 -25.58 20.94 9.12
C VAL A 401 -26.13 19.65 9.71
N THR A 402 -25.51 19.15 10.78
CA THR A 402 -25.97 17.99 11.54
C THR A 402 -26.55 18.42 12.88
N SER A 403 -27.69 17.85 13.27
CA SER A 403 -28.40 18.17 14.52
C SER A 403 -29.08 16.94 15.12
N GLU A 404 -29.70 17.08 16.29
CA GLU A 404 -30.47 15.98 16.94
C GLU A 404 -29.65 14.68 17.08
N ILE A 405 -28.36 14.82 17.42
CA ILE A 405 -27.45 13.68 17.52
C ILE A 405 -27.80 12.86 18.77
N THR A 406 -27.88 11.55 18.59
CA THR A 406 -28.08 10.55 19.64
C THR A 406 -27.06 9.42 19.48
N ALA A 407 -27.14 8.39 20.32
CA ALA A 407 -26.30 7.20 20.21
C ALA A 407 -26.57 6.36 18.95
N ARG A 408 -27.74 6.51 18.28
CA ARG A 408 -28.12 5.69 17.12
C ARG A 408 -28.72 6.46 15.95
N THR A 409 -28.86 7.78 16.08
CA THR A 409 -29.49 8.63 15.06
C THR A 409 -28.86 10.00 15.05
N PHE A 410 -28.89 10.68 13.90
CA PHE A 410 -28.77 12.13 13.83
C PHE A 410 -29.50 12.66 12.60
N ARG A 411 -29.85 13.93 12.63
CA ARG A 411 -30.49 14.62 11.51
C ARG A 411 -29.43 15.33 10.67
N VAL A 412 -29.53 15.17 9.36
CA VAL A 412 -28.76 15.92 8.37
C VAL A 412 -29.70 16.93 7.73
N ARG A 413 -29.23 18.17 7.55
CA ARG A 413 -29.96 19.26 6.89
C ARG A 413 -29.02 20.01 5.95
N TRP A 414 -29.55 20.49 4.83
CA TRP A 414 -28.78 21.24 3.83
C TRP A 414 -29.60 22.38 3.21
N THR A 415 -28.92 23.29 2.53
CA THR A 415 -29.49 24.25 1.60
C THR A 415 -29.72 23.58 0.25
N HIS A 416 -30.91 23.75 -0.33
CA HIS A 416 -31.25 23.17 -1.63
C HIS A 416 -30.28 23.61 -2.74
N ALA A 417 -30.00 22.67 -3.65
CA ALA A 417 -29.33 22.95 -4.90
C ALA A 417 -30.16 23.89 -5.79
N SER A 418 -29.50 24.74 -6.56
CA SER A 418 -30.17 25.54 -7.60
C SER A 418 -30.43 24.68 -8.85
N GLY A 419 -31.63 24.83 -9.42
CA GLY A 419 -32.07 24.07 -10.59
C GLY A 419 -33.24 23.14 -10.28
N GLN A 420 -33.58 22.27 -11.23
CA GLN A 420 -34.62 21.26 -11.02
C GLN A 420 -34.00 20.07 -10.27
N VAL A 421 -34.49 19.79 -9.07
CA VAL A 421 -34.08 18.62 -8.27
C VAL A 421 -35.27 17.70 -8.12
N GLU A 422 -35.16 16.46 -8.57
CA GLU A 422 -36.22 15.45 -8.38
C GLU A 422 -36.08 14.74 -7.03
N LYS A 423 -34.85 14.47 -6.61
CA LYS A 423 -34.54 13.78 -5.36
C LYS A 423 -33.15 14.15 -4.84
N TYR A 424 -32.92 14.00 -3.54
CA TYR A 424 -31.57 13.97 -2.98
C TYR A 424 -31.20 12.55 -2.60
N ARG A 425 -29.94 12.20 -2.83
CA ARG A 425 -29.34 10.94 -2.41
C ARG A 425 -28.36 11.25 -1.29
N VAL A 426 -28.61 10.71 -0.10
CA VAL A 426 -27.78 10.89 1.10
C VAL A 426 -27.06 9.59 1.38
N VAL A 427 -25.73 9.63 1.33
CA VAL A 427 -24.86 8.49 1.59
C VAL A 427 -24.09 8.73 2.87
N TYR A 428 -24.01 7.73 3.75
CA TYR A 428 -23.31 7.84 5.02
C TYR A 428 -22.56 6.56 5.39
N TYR A 429 -21.45 6.69 6.11
CA TYR A 429 -20.60 5.57 6.54
C TYR A 429 -19.73 5.93 7.75
N PRO A 430 -19.31 4.95 8.57
CA PRO A 430 -18.36 5.19 9.65
C PRO A 430 -17.02 5.72 9.13
N ALA A 431 -16.44 6.73 9.77
CA ALA A 431 -15.15 7.31 9.39
C ALA A 431 -13.99 6.29 9.45
N SER A 432 -14.12 5.25 10.27
CA SER A 432 -13.22 4.09 10.33
C SER A 432 -13.24 3.21 9.07
N GLY A 433 -14.18 3.46 8.16
CA GLY A 433 -14.44 2.63 6.98
C GLY A 433 -15.59 1.65 7.21
N GLY A 434 -16.18 1.17 6.11
CA GLY A 434 -17.29 0.23 6.15
C GLY A 434 -18.20 0.41 4.93
N ARG A 435 -19.23 -0.44 4.85
CA ARG A 435 -20.23 -0.37 3.78
C ARG A 435 -21.02 0.94 3.85
N PRO A 436 -21.01 1.79 2.80
CA PRO A 436 -21.90 2.93 2.73
C PRO A 436 -23.35 2.50 2.75
N GLU A 437 -24.14 3.22 3.54
CA GLU A 437 -25.59 3.17 3.51
C GLU A 437 -26.14 4.38 2.75
N GLU A 438 -27.31 4.22 2.16
CA GLU A 438 -27.95 5.23 1.31
C GLU A 438 -29.39 5.46 1.75
N LYS A 439 -29.81 6.73 1.78
CA LYS A 439 -31.21 7.16 1.82
C LYS A 439 -31.51 8.09 0.66
N VAL A 440 -32.67 7.91 0.06
CA VAL A 440 -33.19 8.80 -0.98
C VAL A 440 -34.35 9.60 -0.40
N VAL A 441 -34.33 10.91 -0.57
CA VAL A 441 -35.39 11.84 -0.15
C VAL A 441 -35.90 12.64 -1.34
N GLN A 442 -37.12 13.17 -1.26
CA GLN A 442 -37.72 13.90 -2.38
C GLN A 442 -37.01 15.25 -2.61
N GLY A 443 -37.04 15.78 -3.83
CA GLY A 443 -36.35 17.02 -4.19
C GLY A 443 -36.86 18.27 -3.45
N THR A 444 -38.07 18.19 -2.89
CA THR A 444 -38.68 19.22 -2.01
C THR A 444 -38.22 19.12 -0.56
N GLU A 445 -37.54 18.05 -0.18
CA GLU A 445 -37.02 17.83 1.17
C GLU A 445 -35.54 18.24 1.23
N ASN A 446 -35.15 18.85 2.34
CA ASN A 446 -33.77 19.27 2.60
C ASN A 446 -33.21 18.73 3.91
N SER A 447 -33.85 17.69 4.45
CA SER A 447 -33.43 17.07 5.70
C SER A 447 -33.83 15.61 5.76
N VAL A 448 -32.98 14.80 6.38
CA VAL A 448 -33.24 13.39 6.64
C VAL A 448 -32.70 12.99 8.00
N GLN A 449 -33.40 12.11 8.71
CA GLN A 449 -32.88 11.46 9.91
C GLN A 449 -32.18 10.16 9.51
N LEU A 450 -30.92 10.02 9.88
CA LEU A 450 -30.15 8.77 9.76
C LEU A 450 -30.42 7.92 10.99
N ASN A 451 -30.66 6.62 10.81
CA ASN A 451 -31.11 5.71 11.88
C ASN A 451 -30.20 4.48 11.95
N TYR A 452 -30.31 3.73 13.04
CA TYR A 452 -29.60 2.46 13.26
C TYR A 452 -28.08 2.59 13.23
N LEU A 453 -27.57 3.75 13.67
CA LEU A 453 -26.15 4.04 13.74
C LEU A 453 -25.52 3.37 14.96
N ASN A 454 -24.21 3.12 14.87
CA ASN A 454 -23.40 2.68 16.00
C ASN A 454 -23.13 3.88 16.91
N SER A 455 -23.12 3.66 18.22
CA SER A 455 -22.79 4.68 19.23
C SER A 455 -21.29 5.01 19.22
N LEU A 456 -20.92 6.20 19.70
CA LEU A 456 -19.54 6.66 19.78
C LEU A 456 -18.76 6.49 18.46
N THR A 457 -19.44 6.70 17.34
CA THR A 457 -18.89 6.46 15.99
C THR A 457 -19.00 7.74 15.19
N GLU A 458 -17.86 8.22 14.66
CA GLU A 458 -17.87 9.31 13.68
C GLU A 458 -18.40 8.78 12.35
N TYR A 459 -19.38 9.48 11.77
CA TYR A 459 -19.93 9.21 10.47
C TYR A 459 -19.59 10.33 9.51
N GLN A 460 -19.14 9.96 8.32
CA GLN A 460 -19.02 10.85 7.17
C GLN A 460 -20.33 10.79 6.37
N VAL A 461 -20.79 11.93 5.89
CA VAL A 461 -22.06 12.10 5.17
C VAL A 461 -21.83 12.88 3.89
N ALA A 462 -22.48 12.44 2.82
CA ALA A 462 -22.49 13.14 1.56
C ALA A 462 -23.89 13.22 0.95
N VAL A 463 -24.25 14.40 0.46
CA VAL A 463 -25.54 14.69 -0.12
C VAL A 463 -25.37 15.06 -1.60
N PHE A 464 -26.07 14.35 -2.47
CA PHE A 464 -26.09 14.59 -3.92
C PHE A 464 -27.49 15.06 -4.32
N ALA A 465 -27.58 16.11 -5.12
CA ALA A 465 -28.82 16.50 -5.78
C ALA A 465 -28.96 15.70 -7.09
N VAL A 466 -30.14 15.14 -7.37
CA VAL A 466 -30.37 14.26 -8.51
C VAL A 466 -31.54 14.76 -9.33
N TYR A 467 -31.36 14.82 -10.64
CA TYR A 467 -32.39 15.12 -11.62
C TYR A 467 -32.31 14.15 -12.78
N ARG A 468 -33.43 13.49 -13.10
CA ARG A 468 -33.48 12.38 -14.05
C ARG A 468 -32.45 11.32 -13.68
N SER A 469 -31.40 11.19 -14.49
CA SER A 469 -30.31 10.22 -14.35
C SER A 469 -28.96 10.87 -14.03
N SER A 470 -28.92 12.18 -13.76
CA SER A 470 -27.71 12.93 -13.42
C SER A 470 -27.70 13.32 -11.95
N ALA A 471 -26.54 13.14 -11.30
CA ALA A 471 -26.29 13.59 -9.93
C ALA A 471 -25.29 14.75 -9.93
N SER A 472 -25.44 15.68 -8.99
CA SER A 472 -24.50 16.77 -8.73
C SER A 472 -23.20 16.26 -8.11
N GLU A 473 -22.21 17.15 -7.97
CA GLU A 473 -21.12 16.97 -7.01
C GLU A 473 -21.66 16.79 -5.58
N ALA A 474 -20.86 16.17 -4.71
CA ALA A 474 -21.27 15.84 -3.34
C ALA A 474 -21.05 17.00 -2.37
N LEU A 475 -22.07 17.34 -1.58
CA LEU A 475 -21.91 18.15 -0.37
C LEU A 475 -21.53 17.26 0.81
N ARG A 476 -20.32 17.43 1.36
CA ARG A 476 -19.77 16.58 2.42
C ARG A 476 -19.86 17.23 3.81
N GLY A 477 -19.95 16.39 4.83
CA GLY A 477 -19.82 16.76 6.24
C GLY A 477 -19.69 15.53 7.14
N SER A 478 -19.54 15.73 8.45
CA SER A 478 -19.43 14.63 9.40
C SER A 478 -20.14 14.92 10.72
N ALA A 479 -20.44 13.86 11.47
CA ALA A 479 -20.96 13.94 12.84
C ALA A 479 -20.60 12.69 13.63
N THR A 480 -20.36 12.84 14.93
CA THR A 480 -20.07 11.73 15.84
C THR A 480 -21.28 11.40 16.69
N THR A 481 -21.75 10.16 16.66
CA THR A 481 -22.85 9.70 17.51
C THR A 481 -22.43 9.67 18.97
N CYS A 482 -23.41 9.89 19.84
CA CYS A 482 -23.17 10.02 21.28
C CYS A 482 -22.99 8.62 21.92
N GLU A 483 -22.53 8.58 23.17
CA GLU A 483 -22.40 7.31 23.91
C GLU A 483 -23.78 6.76 24.27
N SER A 484 -23.94 5.43 24.24
CA SER A 484 -25.16 4.77 24.71
C SER A 484 -25.08 4.57 26.22
N ILE A 485 -25.46 5.58 27.01
CA ILE A 485 -25.55 5.43 28.46
C ILE A 485 -26.90 4.79 28.79
N CYS A 486 -26.89 3.48 29.05
CA CYS A 486 -28.02 2.77 29.64
C CYS A 486 -27.85 2.75 31.16
N GLY A 487 -28.66 3.50 31.91
CA GLY A 487 -28.75 3.33 33.35
C GLY A 487 -29.45 2.00 33.67
N GLU A 488 -28.84 1.15 34.51
CA GLU A 488 -29.38 -0.17 34.87
C GLU A 488 -30.74 -0.11 35.60
N ASP A 489 -31.19 1.06 36.07
CA ASP A 489 -32.39 1.16 36.93
C ASP A 489 -33.56 2.03 36.42
N THR A 490 -33.46 2.68 35.24
CA THR A 490 -34.57 3.56 34.77
C THR A 490 -35.04 3.30 33.34
N GLY A 491 -34.30 2.54 32.52
CA GLY A 491 -34.67 2.30 31.12
C GLY A 491 -34.67 3.55 30.23
N GLU A 492 -34.23 4.70 30.72
CA GLU A 492 -34.08 5.95 29.96
C GLU A 492 -32.63 6.15 29.53
N CYS A 493 -32.39 6.18 28.21
CA CYS A 493 -31.09 6.55 27.65
C CYS A 493 -30.92 8.08 27.71
N CYS A 494 -30.09 8.57 28.62
CA CYS A 494 -29.75 10.00 28.71
C CYS A 494 -28.72 10.41 27.64
N ARG A 495 -28.91 11.60 27.06
CA ARG A 495 -28.08 12.20 26.01
C ARG A 495 -26.88 12.90 26.63
N GLU A 496 -25.67 12.43 26.39
CA GLU A 496 -24.47 13.29 26.47
C GLU A 496 -23.85 13.39 25.09
N CYS A 497 -24.14 14.50 24.41
CA CYS A 497 -23.39 14.95 23.26
C CYS A 497 -22.58 16.14 23.77
N GLY A 498 -21.31 15.89 24.09
CA GLY A 498 -20.38 16.85 24.69
C GLY A 498 -19.97 17.97 23.74
#